data_AF-A0A430QMD0-F1
#
_entry.id   AF-A0A430QMD0-F1
#
_cell.length_a   1.000
_cell.length_b   1.000
_cell.length_c   1.000
_cell.angle_alpha   90.00
_cell.angle_beta   90.00
_cell.angle_gamma   90.00
#
_symmetry.space_group_name_H-M   'P 1'
#
loop_
_entity.id
_entity.type
_entity.pdbx_description
1 polymer ?
#
loop_
_entity_poly.entity_id
_entity_poly.type
_entity_poly.pdbx_seq_one_letter_code
_entity_poly.pdbx_strand_id
1 'polypeptide(L)'
;MVCNLNVILFRKNSSEYDIIPHIDEGDHKPLSICNDAFGICKCTTTIVFGEYESNTSEPVSDDLLNYLLLVSPNTTTFWNFKRKALLNNELSVDPELSQWIIHRYNYLNDHKFLLSELELCNKFADKYRCNYGLWQYRRFLLLHQQNPEIYKIELDNLNVWLAKHPTDISGWSYLESVLDGLVSQSMVVALSPMLDDQKLLLENSTRIIQSYFEKVHDILELYPERECVWMFRRRLITFWIQLNRHQSSYNSNESIMKLLSQVEPLLPKALNIITQLKSSKIYFTGFSFNEFLNWSYKNNLCKEPSTFKWTDLLSWRYLFWLSEYLSSLLKKLELIS
;
A
#
# COMPACT_ATOMS: atom_id res chain seq x y z
N MET A 1 -43.38 2.33 12.06
CA MET A 1 -43.66 3.79 11.95
C MET A 1 -42.42 4.59 11.50
N VAL A 2 -41.30 3.90 11.23
CA VAL A 2 -39.99 4.46 10.86
C VAL A 2 -39.77 4.50 9.34
N CYS A 3 -40.62 3.82 8.55
CA CYS A 3 -40.55 3.74 7.07
C CYS A 3 -40.65 5.07 6.30
N ASN A 4 -40.71 6.22 6.97
CA ASN A 4 -40.74 7.55 6.36
C ASN A 4 -39.55 8.44 6.75
N LEU A 5 -38.54 7.90 7.46
CA LEU A 5 -37.27 8.61 7.58
C LEU A 5 -36.61 8.58 6.21
N ASN A 6 -36.77 9.65 5.43
CA ASN A 6 -36.12 9.89 4.15
C ASN A 6 -34.59 10.06 4.30
N VAL A 7 -33.93 9.21 5.10
CA VAL A 7 -32.47 9.21 5.33
C VAL A 7 -31.72 9.08 4.02
N ILE A 8 -32.29 8.38 3.03
CA ILE A 8 -31.75 8.30 1.67
C ILE A 8 -31.72 9.68 0.99
N LEU A 9 -32.76 10.50 1.15
CA LEU A 9 -32.80 11.86 0.61
C LEU A 9 -31.76 12.76 1.29
N PHE A 10 -31.63 12.65 2.61
CA PHE A 10 -30.63 13.44 3.36
C PHE A 10 -29.21 13.02 3.02
N ARG A 11 -28.97 11.71 2.86
CA ARG A 11 -27.68 11.17 2.41
C ARG A 11 -27.24 11.74 1.06
N LYS A 12 -28.15 11.91 0.10
CA LYS A 12 -27.82 12.44 -1.24
C LYS A 12 -27.36 13.89 -1.24
N ASN A 13 -27.77 14.66 -0.23
CA ASN A 13 -27.51 16.10 -0.15
C ASN A 13 -26.49 16.48 0.93
N SER A 14 -25.85 15.48 1.57
CA SER A 14 -24.94 15.71 2.71
C SER A 14 -23.58 15.06 2.47
N SER A 15 -22.51 15.73 2.90
CA SER A 15 -21.12 15.28 2.83
C SER A 15 -20.77 14.33 3.98
N GLU A 16 -21.45 14.43 5.12
CA GLU A 16 -21.23 13.61 6.31
C GLU A 16 -22.49 13.41 7.16
N TYR A 17 -22.41 12.46 8.09
CA TYR A 17 -23.47 12.19 9.06
C TYR A 17 -22.91 11.73 10.40
N ASP A 18 -23.70 11.88 11.46
CA ASP A 18 -23.36 11.35 12.79
C ASP A 18 -24.60 10.88 13.56
N ILE A 19 -24.39 10.05 14.59
CA ILE A 19 -25.43 9.64 15.53
C ILE A 19 -25.41 10.59 16.72
N ILE A 20 -26.44 11.43 16.84
CA ILE A 20 -26.54 12.44 17.90
C ILE A 20 -27.27 11.91 19.13
N PRO A 21 -26.88 12.35 20.35
CA PRO A 21 -27.58 11.95 21.57
C PRO A 21 -29.06 12.38 21.53
N HIS A 22 -29.92 11.56 22.13
CA HIS A 22 -31.31 11.94 22.35
C HIS A 22 -31.40 12.99 23.46
N ILE A 23 -32.23 14.00 23.27
CA ILE A 23 -32.50 15.05 24.24
C ILE A 23 -33.99 14.94 24.57
N ASP A 24 -34.30 14.67 25.84
CA ASP A 24 -35.68 14.44 26.32
C ASP A 24 -36.52 15.74 26.34
N GLU A 25 -35.88 16.91 26.26
CA GLU A 25 -36.52 18.23 26.35
C GLU A 25 -36.68 18.88 24.96
N GLY A 26 -37.91 19.30 24.63
CA GLY A 26 -38.24 20.09 23.43
C GLY A 26 -38.89 19.30 22.29
N ASP A 27 -39.01 19.93 21.11
CA ASP A 27 -39.51 19.29 19.89
C ASP A 27 -38.49 18.27 19.36
N HIS A 28 -38.72 17.00 19.68
CA HIS A 28 -37.85 15.90 19.24
C HIS A 28 -37.78 15.81 17.71
N LYS A 29 -36.54 15.85 17.19
CA LYS A 29 -36.25 15.67 15.76
C LYS A 29 -35.46 14.37 15.53
N PRO A 30 -36.08 13.32 14.96
CA PRO A 30 -35.42 12.07 14.60
C PRO A 30 -34.20 12.26 13.66
N LEU A 31 -34.29 13.25 12.79
CA LEU A 31 -33.23 13.68 11.87
C LEU A 31 -33.05 15.18 11.99
N SER A 32 -31.79 15.61 12.08
CA SER A 32 -31.42 17.02 12.11
C SER A 32 -30.45 17.32 10.96
N ILE A 33 -30.59 18.47 10.32
CA ILE A 33 -29.67 18.90 9.26
C ILE A 33 -28.90 20.11 9.79
N CYS A 34 -27.60 20.12 9.56
CA CYS A 34 -26.74 21.26 9.83
C CYS A 34 -25.80 21.44 8.64
N ASN A 35 -25.98 22.52 7.88
CA ASN A 35 -25.22 22.79 6.66
C ASN A 35 -25.27 21.61 5.68
N ASP A 36 -24.12 21.02 5.38
CA ASP A 36 -23.91 19.86 4.51
C ASP A 36 -23.82 18.54 5.29
N ALA A 37 -24.21 18.50 6.57
CA ALA A 37 -24.22 17.31 7.40
C ALA A 37 -25.62 17.00 7.95
N PHE A 38 -25.87 15.74 8.29
CA PHE A 38 -27.09 15.35 9.01
C PHE A 38 -26.83 14.47 10.23
N GLY A 39 -27.61 14.69 11.29
CA GLY A 39 -27.59 13.92 12.52
C GLY A 39 -28.77 12.96 12.60
N ILE A 40 -28.51 11.71 12.97
CA ILE A 40 -29.51 10.69 13.28
C ILE A 40 -29.65 10.59 14.79
N CYS A 41 -30.84 10.81 15.34
CA CYS A 41 -31.03 10.74 16.78
C CYS A 41 -30.87 9.30 17.31
N LYS A 42 -30.12 9.09 18.38
CA LYS A 42 -29.88 7.76 18.96
C LYS A 42 -31.16 6.97 19.29
N CYS A 43 -32.27 7.62 19.63
CA CYS A 43 -33.51 6.89 19.90
C CYS A 43 -34.03 6.15 18.66
N THR A 44 -33.78 6.66 17.46
CA THR A 44 -34.23 6.02 16.22
C THR A 44 -33.49 4.71 15.99
N THR A 45 -32.21 4.62 16.36
CA THR A 45 -31.47 3.35 16.23
C THR A 45 -32.13 2.25 17.05
N THR A 46 -32.50 2.52 18.30
CA THR A 46 -33.16 1.53 19.18
C THR A 46 -34.51 1.08 18.62
N ILE A 47 -35.32 2.03 18.13
CA ILE A 47 -36.63 1.72 17.55
C ILE A 47 -36.46 0.86 16.29
N VAL A 48 -35.53 1.22 15.39
CA VAL A 48 -35.31 0.48 14.14
C VAL A 48 -34.81 -0.94 14.40
N PHE A 49 -33.89 -1.11 15.35
CA PHE A 49 -33.41 -2.45 15.74
C PHE A 49 -34.54 -3.30 16.32
N GLY A 50 -35.41 -2.72 17.17
CA GLY A 50 -36.59 -3.42 17.67
C GLY A 50 -37.57 -3.81 16.55
N GLU A 51 -37.82 -2.93 15.59
CA GLU A 51 -38.65 -3.23 14.41
C GLU A 51 -38.03 -4.37 13.57
N TYR A 52 -36.70 -4.38 13.36
CA TYR A 52 -35.99 -5.46 12.67
C TYR A 52 -36.06 -6.80 13.43
N GLU A 53 -35.83 -6.82 14.74
CA GLU A 53 -35.89 -8.04 15.55
C GLU A 53 -37.31 -8.62 15.62
N SER A 54 -38.33 -7.77 15.59
CA SER A 54 -39.73 -8.20 15.59
C SER A 54 -40.20 -8.72 14.22
N ASN A 55 -39.55 -8.31 13.12
CA ASN A 55 -39.90 -8.67 11.74
C ASN A 55 -38.79 -9.53 11.12
N THR A 56 -38.71 -10.80 11.51
CA THR A 56 -37.66 -11.74 11.08
C THR A 56 -37.90 -12.39 9.70
N SER A 57 -38.94 -11.98 8.96
CA SER A 57 -39.21 -12.54 7.63
C SER A 57 -38.33 -11.89 6.56
N GLU A 58 -37.50 -12.69 5.87
CA GLU A 58 -36.88 -12.26 4.60
C GLU A 58 -38.01 -12.00 3.56
N PRO A 59 -37.93 -10.91 2.75
CA PRO A 59 -36.82 -9.96 2.62
C PRO A 59 -36.98 -8.65 3.45
N VAL A 60 -35.86 -8.15 3.97
CA VAL A 60 -35.75 -6.80 4.57
C VAL A 60 -35.93 -5.74 3.47
N SER A 61 -36.76 -4.72 3.69
CA SER A 61 -36.94 -3.64 2.72
C SER A 61 -35.66 -2.83 2.49
N ASP A 62 -35.48 -2.28 1.28
CA ASP A 62 -34.28 -1.52 0.91
C ASP A 62 -34.05 -0.30 1.82
N ASP A 63 -35.10 0.44 2.14
CA ASP A 63 -35.02 1.62 3.02
C ASP A 63 -34.53 1.25 4.43
N LEU A 64 -35.08 0.17 4.98
CA LEU A 64 -34.69 -0.35 6.29
C LEU A 64 -33.24 -0.84 6.25
N LEU A 65 -32.86 -1.54 5.19
CA LEU A 65 -31.50 -2.06 5.02
C LEU A 65 -30.46 -0.95 4.87
N ASN A 66 -30.76 0.10 4.10
CA ASN A 66 -29.88 1.26 3.94
C ASN A 66 -29.74 2.03 5.25
N TYR A 67 -30.81 2.17 6.03
CA TYR A 67 -30.73 2.75 7.37
C TYR A 67 -29.84 1.90 8.29
N LEU A 68 -30.07 0.59 8.36
CA LEU A 68 -29.31 -0.34 9.22
C LEU A 68 -27.81 -0.32 8.90
N LEU A 69 -27.45 -0.20 7.62
CA LEU A 69 -26.06 -0.07 7.19
C LEU A 69 -25.44 1.29 7.54
N LEU A 70 -26.22 2.36 7.63
CA LEU A 70 -25.73 3.67 8.09
C LEU A 70 -25.44 3.67 9.59
N VAL A 71 -26.33 3.09 10.39
CA VAL A 71 -26.19 3.12 11.86
C VAL A 71 -25.35 1.96 12.41
N SER A 72 -25.16 0.91 11.63
CA SER A 72 -24.37 -0.27 12.00
C SER A 72 -23.62 -0.88 10.81
N PRO A 73 -22.65 -0.15 10.25
CA PRO A 73 -21.91 -0.55 9.05
C PRO A 73 -21.04 -1.80 9.26
N ASN A 74 -20.76 -2.20 10.51
CA ASN A 74 -19.93 -3.36 10.81
C ASN A 74 -20.73 -4.68 10.87
N THR A 75 -22.05 -4.64 10.73
CA THR A 75 -22.90 -5.84 10.81
C THR A 75 -22.91 -6.58 9.48
N THR A 76 -22.11 -7.65 9.39
CA THR A 76 -21.96 -8.48 8.17
C THR A 76 -23.29 -9.01 7.63
N THR A 77 -24.25 -9.34 8.50
CA THR A 77 -25.58 -9.83 8.10
C THR A 77 -26.29 -8.84 7.17
N PHE A 78 -26.21 -7.53 7.46
CA PHE A 78 -26.84 -6.49 6.64
C PHE A 78 -26.16 -6.37 5.28
N TRP A 79 -24.83 -6.44 5.23
CA TRP A 79 -24.10 -6.52 3.96
C TRP A 79 -24.46 -7.75 3.13
N ASN A 80 -24.71 -8.89 3.78
CA ASN A 80 -25.15 -10.11 3.11
C ASN A 80 -26.56 -9.98 2.53
N PHE A 81 -27.51 -9.38 3.26
CA PHE A 81 -28.85 -9.09 2.71
C PHE A 81 -28.76 -8.18 1.49
N LYS A 82 -27.95 -7.12 1.57
CA LYS A 82 -27.75 -6.19 0.45
C LYS A 82 -27.16 -6.85 -0.76
N ARG A 83 -26.18 -7.74 -0.55
CA ARG A 83 -25.58 -8.54 -1.61
C ARG A 83 -26.61 -9.46 -2.28
N LYS A 84 -27.43 -10.19 -1.50
CA LYS A 84 -28.49 -11.06 -2.04
C LYS A 84 -29.48 -10.25 -2.88
N ALA A 85 -29.96 -9.13 -2.34
CA ALA A 85 -30.96 -8.29 -3.01
C ALA A 85 -30.43 -7.68 -4.32
N LEU A 86 -29.16 -7.25 -4.37
CA LEU A 86 -28.51 -6.80 -5.62
C LEU A 86 -28.36 -7.93 -6.65
N LEU A 87 -27.96 -9.14 -6.22
CA LEU A 87 -27.81 -10.29 -7.14
C LEU A 87 -29.15 -10.73 -7.74
N ASN A 88 -30.25 -10.56 -7.00
CA ASN A 88 -31.60 -10.88 -7.46
C ASN A 88 -32.25 -9.75 -8.28
N ASN A 89 -31.55 -8.62 -8.52
CA ASN A 89 -32.10 -7.39 -9.12
C ASN A 89 -33.33 -6.83 -8.37
N GLU A 90 -33.44 -7.11 -7.07
CA GLU A 90 -34.55 -6.69 -6.21
C GLU A 90 -34.39 -5.24 -5.71
N LEU A 91 -33.23 -4.62 -5.95
CA LEU A 91 -32.94 -3.25 -5.56
C LEU A 91 -32.88 -2.32 -6.78
N SER A 92 -33.52 -1.16 -6.66
CA SER A 92 -33.26 -0.03 -7.56
C SER A 92 -31.80 0.38 -7.33
N VAL A 93 -30.97 0.09 -8.34
CA VAL A 93 -29.54 0.36 -8.34
C VAL A 93 -29.31 1.87 -8.20
N ASP A 94 -28.99 2.34 -6.99
CA ASP A 94 -28.35 3.64 -6.84
C ASP A 94 -26.93 3.52 -7.45
N PRO A 95 -26.58 4.33 -8.47
CA PRO A 95 -25.30 4.23 -9.17
C PRO A 95 -24.07 4.23 -8.25
N GLU A 96 -24.12 4.93 -7.11
CA GLU A 96 -23.00 5.03 -6.16
C GLU A 96 -22.78 3.75 -5.34
N LEU A 97 -23.79 2.88 -5.22
CA LEU A 97 -23.81 1.75 -4.30
C LEU A 97 -23.66 0.41 -5.03
N SER A 98 -24.21 0.34 -6.25
CA SER A 98 -24.10 -0.82 -7.14
C SER A 98 -22.70 -1.07 -7.68
N GLN A 99 -21.87 -0.02 -7.67
CA GLN A 99 -20.45 -0.07 -7.99
C GLN A 99 -19.67 -1.10 -7.16
N TRP A 100 -20.10 -1.40 -5.94
CA TRP A 100 -19.35 -2.30 -5.04
C TRP A 100 -19.66 -3.79 -5.21
N ILE A 101 -20.87 -4.15 -5.64
CA ILE A 101 -21.34 -5.55 -5.62
C ILE A 101 -21.50 -6.12 -7.04
N ILE A 102 -21.87 -5.30 -8.03
CA ILE A 102 -22.03 -5.72 -9.43
C ILE A 102 -20.68 -5.70 -10.17
N HIS A 103 -19.76 -4.81 -9.78
CA HIS A 103 -18.44 -4.67 -10.42
C HIS A 103 -17.34 -5.57 -9.84
N ARG A 104 -17.71 -6.62 -9.08
CA ARG A 104 -16.77 -7.69 -8.71
C ARG A 104 -16.13 -8.36 -9.95
N TYR A 105 -16.66 -8.11 -11.15
CA TYR A 105 -16.17 -8.63 -12.42
C TYR A 105 -15.73 -7.58 -13.47
N ASN A 106 -15.84 -6.26 -13.23
CA ASN A 106 -15.52 -5.28 -14.29
C ASN A 106 -14.88 -3.95 -13.86
N TYR A 107 -14.52 -3.72 -12.59
CA TYR A 107 -13.77 -2.51 -12.22
C TYR A 107 -12.43 -2.40 -12.96
N LEU A 108 -11.85 -3.53 -13.37
CA LEU A 108 -10.63 -3.57 -14.20
C LEU A 108 -10.82 -2.85 -15.54
N ASN A 109 -12.03 -2.86 -16.08
CA ASN A 109 -12.39 -2.22 -17.35
C ASN A 109 -13.07 -0.86 -17.18
N ASP A 110 -13.40 -0.47 -15.95
CA ASP A 110 -14.05 0.80 -15.62
C ASP A 110 -13.06 1.73 -14.91
N HIS A 111 -12.21 2.38 -15.72
CA HIS A 111 -11.19 3.30 -15.20
C HIS A 111 -11.80 4.48 -14.42
N LYS A 112 -12.99 4.94 -14.79
CA LYS A 112 -13.64 6.06 -14.10
C LYS A 112 -14.01 5.67 -12.68
N PHE A 113 -14.60 4.49 -12.52
CA PHE A 113 -14.91 3.93 -11.21
C PHE A 113 -13.65 3.72 -10.36
N LEU A 114 -12.61 3.10 -10.94
CA LEU A 114 -11.35 2.88 -10.24
C LEU A 114 -10.75 4.19 -9.72
N LEU A 115 -10.69 5.23 -10.58
CA LEU A 115 -10.15 6.53 -10.18
C LEU A 115 -11.00 7.19 -9.08
N SER A 116 -12.33 7.06 -9.12
CA SER A 116 -13.18 7.58 -8.03
C SER A 116 -12.95 6.85 -6.71
N GLU A 117 -12.73 5.54 -6.74
CA GLU A 117 -12.43 4.77 -5.52
C GLU A 117 -11.04 5.09 -4.95
N LEU A 118 -10.05 5.32 -5.81
CA LEU A 118 -8.73 5.80 -5.38
C LEU A 118 -8.79 7.23 -4.81
N GLU A 119 -9.61 8.11 -5.39
CA GLU A 119 -9.86 9.44 -4.83
C GLU A 119 -10.57 9.37 -3.47
N LEU A 120 -11.55 8.47 -3.33
CA LEU A 120 -12.19 8.20 -2.05
C LEU A 120 -11.17 7.72 -1.02
N CYS A 121 -10.24 6.85 -1.43
CA CYS A 121 -9.15 6.42 -0.56
C CYS A 121 -8.30 7.59 -0.07
N ASN A 122 -7.97 8.55 -0.94
CA ASN A 122 -7.23 9.76 -0.55
C ASN A 122 -8.00 10.59 0.49
N LYS A 123 -9.31 10.81 0.30
CA LYS A 123 -10.15 11.57 1.24
C LYS A 123 -10.17 10.93 2.63
N PHE A 124 -10.17 9.61 2.72
CA PHE A 124 -10.14 8.89 4.00
C PHE A 124 -8.74 8.83 4.62
N ALA A 125 -7.68 8.77 3.81
CA ALA A 125 -6.31 8.70 4.30
C ALA A 125 -5.96 9.95 5.12
N ASP A 126 -6.42 11.12 4.69
CA ASP A 126 -6.25 12.39 5.40
C ASP A 126 -6.97 12.41 6.75
N LYS A 127 -8.16 11.80 6.84
CA LYS A 127 -8.97 11.74 8.08
C LYS A 127 -8.43 10.71 9.08
N TYR A 128 -7.97 9.56 8.61
CA TYR A 128 -7.50 8.44 9.44
C TYR A 128 -6.15 7.94 8.96
N ARG A 129 -5.09 8.60 9.41
CA ARG A 129 -3.70 8.18 9.13
C ARG A 129 -3.48 6.72 9.57
N CYS A 130 -2.71 5.96 8.79
CA CYS A 130 -2.39 4.56 9.06
C CYS A 130 -3.62 3.61 9.13
N ASN A 131 -4.75 3.96 8.52
CA ASN A 131 -5.90 3.06 8.44
C ASN A 131 -5.55 1.81 7.60
N TYR A 132 -5.30 0.70 8.26
CA TYR A 132 -4.89 -0.55 7.61
C TYR A 132 -5.92 -1.03 6.57
N GLY A 133 -7.21 -0.96 6.89
CA GLY A 133 -8.28 -1.39 5.98
C GLY A 133 -8.31 -0.58 4.69
N LEU A 134 -8.08 0.74 4.80
CA LEU A 134 -7.99 1.65 3.66
C LEU A 134 -6.84 1.29 2.73
N TRP A 135 -5.63 1.13 3.27
CA TRP A 135 -4.45 0.79 2.47
C TRP A 135 -4.55 -0.61 1.86
N GLN A 136 -5.19 -1.56 2.53
CA GLN A 136 -5.46 -2.88 1.96
C GLN A 136 -6.48 -2.82 0.83
N TYR A 137 -7.56 -2.04 0.99
CA TYR A 137 -8.53 -1.84 -0.07
C TYR A 137 -7.88 -1.18 -1.30
N ARG A 138 -7.04 -0.17 -1.09
CA ARG A 138 -6.29 0.50 -2.16
C ARG A 138 -5.32 -0.45 -2.90
N ARG A 139 -4.74 -1.45 -2.21
CA ARG A 139 -3.97 -2.53 -2.87
C ARG A 139 -4.85 -3.45 -3.69
N PHE A 140 -6.01 -3.82 -3.13
CA PHE A 140 -6.97 -4.68 -3.81
C PHE A 140 -7.41 -4.05 -5.14
N LEU A 141 -7.65 -2.74 -5.17
CA LEU A 141 -7.98 -1.99 -6.39
C LEU A 141 -6.89 -2.06 -7.48
N LEU A 142 -5.62 -2.27 -7.12
CA LEU A 142 -4.51 -2.35 -8.07
C LEU A 142 -4.06 -3.79 -8.38
N LEU A 143 -4.57 -4.82 -7.67
CA LEU A 143 -4.02 -6.18 -7.71
C LEU A 143 -3.97 -6.80 -9.12
N HIS A 144 -4.89 -6.40 -10.01
CA HIS A 144 -4.95 -6.88 -11.39
C HIS A 144 -4.92 -5.75 -12.42
N GLN A 145 -4.52 -4.54 -12.02
CA GLN A 145 -4.43 -3.43 -12.95
C GLN A 145 -3.24 -3.63 -13.90
N GLN A 146 -3.43 -3.34 -15.18
CA GLN A 146 -2.43 -3.41 -16.23
C GLN A 146 -2.22 -2.07 -16.95
N ASN A 147 -3.07 -1.08 -16.69
CA ASN A 147 -2.98 0.23 -17.32
C ASN A 147 -1.84 1.07 -16.71
N PRO A 148 -0.78 1.39 -17.47
CA PRO A 148 0.37 2.16 -16.97
C PRO A 148 0.02 3.57 -16.48
N GLU A 149 -1.01 4.21 -17.06
CA GLU A 149 -1.44 5.55 -16.66
C GLU A 149 -2.01 5.57 -15.23
N ILE A 150 -2.65 4.47 -14.79
CA ILE A 150 -3.13 4.35 -13.42
C ILE A 150 -1.97 4.28 -12.44
N TYR A 151 -0.91 3.53 -12.77
CA TYR A 151 0.31 3.49 -11.95
C TYR A 151 0.98 4.84 -11.87
N LYS A 152 1.03 5.59 -12.98
CA LYS A 152 1.59 6.94 -13.01
C LYS A 152 0.83 7.89 -12.08
N ILE A 153 -0.51 7.93 -12.20
CA ILE A 153 -1.36 8.74 -11.32
C ILE A 153 -1.14 8.37 -9.85
N GLU A 154 -1.07 7.07 -9.55
CA GLU A 154 -0.87 6.60 -8.18
C GLU A 154 0.52 6.91 -7.63
N LEU A 155 1.56 6.84 -8.46
CA LEU A 155 2.91 7.26 -8.07
C LEU A 155 2.98 8.77 -7.82
N ASP A 156 2.31 9.58 -8.62
CA ASP A 156 2.23 11.04 -8.41
C ASP A 156 1.51 11.37 -7.09
N ASN A 157 0.37 10.73 -6.83
CA ASN A 157 -0.35 10.85 -5.57
C ASN A 157 0.52 10.43 -4.36
N LEU A 158 1.24 9.31 -4.49
CA LEU A 158 2.13 8.82 -3.45
C LEU A 158 3.32 9.75 -3.21
N ASN A 159 3.88 10.34 -4.26
CA ASN A 159 4.96 11.32 -4.12
C ASN A 159 4.50 12.53 -3.31
N VAL A 160 3.30 13.04 -3.58
CA VAL A 160 2.70 14.14 -2.79
C VAL A 160 2.45 13.70 -1.35
N TRP A 161 1.91 12.49 -1.15
CA TRP A 161 1.64 11.94 0.17
C TRP A 161 2.90 11.79 1.01
N LEU A 162 3.94 11.14 0.47
CA LEU A 162 5.19 10.89 1.17
C LEU A 162 6.01 12.16 1.39
N ALA A 163 5.86 13.19 0.55
CA ALA A 163 6.43 14.50 0.83
C ALA A 163 5.80 15.15 2.08
N LYS A 164 4.48 14.99 2.27
CA LYS A 164 3.76 15.49 3.46
C LYS A 164 3.95 14.57 4.68
N HIS A 165 4.10 13.28 4.45
CA HIS A 165 4.14 12.22 5.46
C HIS A 165 5.34 11.29 5.27
N PRO A 166 6.59 11.80 5.39
CA PRO A 166 7.79 11.04 5.07
C PRO A 166 8.04 9.84 5.99
N THR A 167 7.31 9.74 7.11
CA THR A 167 7.44 8.67 8.10
C THR A 167 6.27 7.69 8.09
N ASP A 168 5.32 7.83 7.15
CA ASP A 168 4.16 6.96 7.09
C ASP A 168 4.53 5.57 6.55
N ILE A 169 4.61 4.61 7.47
CA ILE A 169 4.94 3.22 7.17
C ILE A 169 3.93 2.62 6.19
N SER A 170 2.64 2.96 6.30
CA SER A 170 1.61 2.45 5.40
C SER A 170 1.78 2.99 3.99
N GLY A 171 2.08 4.28 3.85
CA GLY A 171 2.40 4.92 2.57
C GLY A 171 3.62 4.30 1.89
N TRP A 172 4.73 4.10 2.62
CA TRP A 172 5.94 3.45 2.08
C TRP A 172 5.69 2.00 1.66
N SER A 173 4.97 1.25 2.48
CA SER A 173 4.61 -0.13 2.14
C SER A 173 3.66 -0.19 0.94
N TYR A 174 2.79 0.80 0.76
CA TYR A 174 1.91 0.87 -0.39
C TYR A 174 2.68 1.24 -1.66
N LEU A 175 3.60 2.20 -1.59
CA LEU A 175 4.53 2.52 -2.68
C LEU A 175 5.29 1.26 -3.15
N GLU A 176 5.78 0.44 -2.22
CA GLU A 176 6.40 -0.84 -2.56
C GLU A 176 5.47 -1.74 -3.39
N SER A 177 4.18 -1.84 -3.02
CA SER A 177 3.16 -2.58 -3.80
C SER A 177 2.99 -2.06 -5.22
N VAL A 178 2.92 -0.74 -5.36
CA VAL A 178 2.71 -0.08 -6.65
C VAL A 178 3.90 -0.33 -7.56
N LEU A 179 5.12 -0.20 -7.03
CA LEU A 179 6.35 -0.49 -7.77
C LEU A 179 6.50 -1.98 -8.10
N ASP A 180 6.12 -2.88 -7.20
CA ASP A 180 6.14 -4.33 -7.47
C ASP A 180 5.21 -4.71 -8.63
N GLY A 181 4.01 -4.10 -8.69
CA GLY A 181 3.09 -4.25 -9.82
C GLY A 181 3.68 -3.71 -11.14
N LEU A 182 4.26 -2.51 -11.11
CA LEU A 182 4.92 -1.90 -12.27
C LEU A 182 6.09 -2.74 -12.79
N VAL A 183 6.95 -3.22 -11.88
CA VAL A 183 8.08 -4.10 -12.20
C VAL A 183 7.55 -5.40 -12.79
N SER A 184 6.57 -6.04 -12.16
CA SER A 184 5.99 -7.31 -12.63
C SER A 184 5.43 -7.19 -14.06
N GLN A 185 4.73 -6.11 -14.38
CA GLN A 185 4.25 -5.86 -15.76
C GLN A 185 5.41 -5.72 -16.75
N SER A 186 6.44 -4.97 -16.37
CA SER A 186 7.64 -4.78 -17.20
C SER A 186 8.39 -6.10 -17.44
N MET A 187 8.39 -6.99 -16.45
CA MET A 187 9.04 -8.30 -16.51
C MET A 187 8.29 -9.30 -17.41
N VAL A 188 6.95 -9.32 -17.35
CA VAL A 188 6.13 -10.14 -18.26
C VAL A 188 6.40 -9.74 -19.71
N VAL A 189 6.53 -8.43 -19.95
CA VAL A 189 6.85 -7.86 -21.26
C VAL A 189 8.27 -8.26 -21.70
N ALA A 190 9.27 -8.20 -20.83
CA ALA A 190 10.67 -8.56 -21.11
C ALA A 190 10.89 -10.01 -21.57
N LEU A 191 9.93 -10.91 -21.32
CA LEU A 191 10.00 -12.32 -21.72
C LEU A 191 9.41 -12.61 -23.11
N SER A 192 8.79 -11.61 -23.75
CA SER A 192 8.15 -11.72 -25.07
C SER A 192 9.02 -11.09 -26.19
N PRO A 193 8.77 -11.37 -27.49
CA PRO A 193 9.43 -10.65 -28.58
C PRO A 193 9.19 -9.15 -28.42
N MET A 194 10.25 -8.40 -28.09
CA MET A 194 10.16 -6.98 -27.70
C MET A 194 9.64 -6.14 -28.87
N LEU A 195 8.41 -5.63 -28.74
CA LEU A 195 7.90 -4.51 -29.55
C LEU A 195 8.46 -3.18 -29.01
N ASP A 196 8.43 -2.11 -29.81
CA ASP A 196 8.97 -0.80 -29.39
C ASP A 196 8.27 -0.25 -28.12
N ASP A 197 6.95 -0.40 -28.03
CA ASP A 197 6.15 0.02 -26.86
C ASP A 197 6.52 -0.74 -25.59
N GLN A 198 6.91 -2.01 -25.74
CA GLN A 198 7.30 -2.89 -24.65
C GLN A 198 8.68 -2.53 -24.08
N LYS A 199 9.61 -2.17 -24.97
CA LYS A 199 10.92 -1.64 -24.57
C LYS A 199 10.78 -0.31 -23.83
N LEU A 200 9.90 0.57 -24.31
CA LEU A 200 9.60 1.85 -23.68
C LEU A 200 9.07 1.67 -22.25
N LEU A 201 8.19 0.70 -22.01
CA LEU A 201 7.68 0.39 -20.67
C LEU A 201 8.83 0.00 -19.72
N LEU A 202 9.72 -0.89 -20.15
CA LEU A 202 10.86 -1.33 -19.34
C LEU A 202 11.82 -0.18 -19.03
N GLU A 203 12.12 0.67 -20.01
CA GLU A 203 12.96 1.86 -19.83
C GLU A 203 12.33 2.86 -18.85
N ASN A 204 11.01 3.10 -18.98
CA ASN A 204 10.28 3.99 -18.08
C ASN A 204 10.28 3.47 -16.64
N SER A 205 9.98 2.18 -16.44
CA SER A 205 10.03 1.54 -15.12
C SER A 205 11.43 1.62 -14.50
N THR A 206 12.48 1.43 -15.31
CA THR A 206 13.87 1.56 -14.86
C THR A 206 14.18 2.98 -14.38
N ARG A 207 13.79 4.00 -15.14
CA ARG A 207 13.95 5.41 -14.75
C ARG A 207 13.18 5.75 -13.48
N ILE A 208 11.96 5.24 -13.32
CA ILE A 208 11.15 5.43 -12.12
C ILE A 208 11.87 4.84 -10.90
N ILE A 209 12.32 3.59 -10.97
CA ILE A 209 13.07 2.95 -9.87
C ILE A 209 14.36 3.72 -9.56
N GLN A 210 15.09 4.16 -10.58
CA GLN A 210 16.29 4.99 -10.41
C GLN A 210 15.98 6.28 -9.63
N SER A 211 14.91 6.99 -9.98
CA SER A 211 14.51 8.23 -9.28
C SER A 211 14.19 8.00 -7.80
N TYR A 212 13.70 6.81 -7.44
CA TYR A 212 13.44 6.47 -6.03
C TYR A 212 14.71 6.18 -5.24
N PHE A 213 15.81 5.76 -5.86
CA PHE A 213 17.10 5.68 -5.17
C PHE A 213 17.57 7.07 -4.72
N GLU A 214 17.47 8.07 -5.60
CA GLU A 214 17.84 9.46 -5.31
C GLU A 214 16.98 10.00 -4.15
N LYS A 215 15.65 9.89 -4.25
CA LYS A 215 14.73 10.30 -3.18
C LYS A 215 15.02 9.63 -1.84
N VAL A 216 15.25 8.31 -1.85
CA VAL A 216 15.55 7.54 -0.63
C VAL A 216 16.90 7.96 -0.05
N HIS A 217 17.88 8.25 -0.89
CA HIS A 217 19.18 8.74 -0.45
C HIS A 217 19.03 10.07 0.28
N ASP A 218 18.37 11.06 -0.33
CA ASP A 218 18.16 12.39 0.24
C ASP A 218 17.41 12.30 1.57
N ILE A 219 16.35 11.47 1.64
CA ILE A 219 15.57 11.28 2.86
C ILE A 219 16.42 10.67 3.97
N LEU A 220 17.27 9.69 3.66
CA LEU A 220 18.12 9.04 4.65
C LEU A 220 19.30 9.91 5.10
N GLU A 221 19.77 10.85 4.28
CA GLU A 221 20.75 11.85 4.72
C GLU A 221 20.16 12.80 5.76
N LEU A 222 18.91 13.24 5.55
CA LEU A 222 18.23 14.17 6.44
C LEU A 222 17.63 13.47 7.67
N TYR A 223 17.10 12.26 7.50
CA TYR A 223 16.34 11.51 8.50
C TYR A 223 16.80 10.04 8.58
N PRO A 224 18.05 9.79 9.02
CA PRO A 224 18.61 8.44 9.07
C PRO A 224 17.89 7.51 10.06
N GLU A 225 17.10 8.04 10.99
CA GLU A 225 16.31 7.28 11.96
C GLU A 225 15.08 6.57 11.36
N ARG A 226 14.74 6.82 10.09
CA ARG A 226 13.55 6.26 9.44
C ARG A 226 13.78 4.83 8.96
N GLU A 227 13.54 3.86 9.84
CA GLU A 227 13.72 2.43 9.53
C GLU A 227 12.90 1.97 8.32
N CYS A 228 11.67 2.45 8.12
CA CYS A 228 10.85 2.09 6.96
C CYS A 228 11.51 2.46 5.62
N VAL A 229 12.24 3.57 5.56
CA VAL A 229 12.94 4.03 4.36
C VAL A 229 14.17 3.14 4.09
N TRP A 230 14.89 2.74 5.14
CA TRP A 230 15.95 1.73 5.03
C TRP A 230 15.43 0.37 4.53
N MET A 231 14.25 -0.04 4.98
CA MET A 231 13.61 -1.28 4.51
C MET A 231 13.19 -1.15 3.05
N PHE A 232 12.62 -0.02 2.65
CA PHE A 232 12.24 0.24 1.27
C PHE A 232 13.47 0.28 0.32
N ARG A 233 14.61 0.85 0.77
CA ARG A 233 15.88 0.81 0.03
C ARG A 233 16.28 -0.62 -0.36
N ARG A 234 16.07 -1.61 0.52
CA ARG A 234 16.33 -3.03 0.22
C ARG A 234 15.48 -3.52 -0.96
N ARG A 235 14.23 -3.08 -1.03
CA ARG A 235 13.30 -3.43 -2.11
C ARG A 235 13.68 -2.77 -3.42
N LEU A 236 14.14 -1.52 -3.40
CA LEU A 236 14.70 -0.86 -4.59
C LEU A 236 15.86 -1.65 -5.20
N ILE A 237 16.77 -2.18 -4.38
CA ILE A 237 17.86 -3.06 -4.88
C ILE A 237 17.30 -4.29 -5.60
N THR A 238 16.25 -4.92 -5.06
CA THR A 238 15.63 -6.07 -5.70
C THR A 238 14.95 -5.72 -7.02
N PHE A 239 14.21 -4.61 -7.08
CA PHE A 239 13.57 -4.13 -8.31
C PHE A 239 14.58 -3.76 -9.38
N TRP A 240 15.66 -3.06 -8.98
CA TRP A 240 16.74 -2.66 -9.88
C TRP A 240 17.38 -3.86 -10.57
N ILE A 241 17.71 -4.89 -9.79
CA ILE A 241 18.30 -6.12 -10.34
C ILE A 241 17.30 -6.85 -11.25
N GLN A 242 16.02 -6.92 -10.87
CA GLN A 242 14.98 -7.57 -11.68
C GLN A 242 14.85 -6.90 -13.06
N LEU A 243 14.62 -5.59 -13.10
CA LEU A 243 14.43 -4.84 -14.35
C LEU A 243 15.65 -4.92 -15.26
N ASN A 244 16.83 -4.79 -14.67
CA ASN A 244 18.05 -4.71 -15.46
C ASN A 244 18.49 -6.08 -15.96
N ARG A 245 18.23 -7.19 -15.25
CA ARG A 245 18.62 -8.56 -15.65
C ARG A 245 18.24 -8.97 -17.08
N HIS A 246 17.25 -8.32 -17.68
CA HIS A 246 16.80 -8.60 -19.04
C HIS A 246 17.45 -7.72 -20.12
N GLN A 247 18.07 -6.60 -19.75
CA GLN A 247 18.67 -5.66 -20.71
C GLN A 247 20.10 -6.04 -21.13
N SER A 248 20.75 -6.95 -20.40
CA SER A 248 22.13 -7.38 -20.66
C SER A 248 22.29 -8.90 -20.53
N SER A 249 23.29 -9.48 -21.17
CA SER A 249 23.79 -10.83 -20.89
C SER A 249 24.41 -10.86 -19.46
N TYR A 250 23.60 -11.01 -18.41
CA TYR A 250 24.08 -11.08 -17.03
C TYR A 250 24.56 -12.49 -16.68
N ASN A 251 25.73 -12.86 -17.22
CA ASN A 251 26.38 -14.14 -16.89
C ASN A 251 27.59 -13.95 -15.97
N SER A 252 27.84 -12.75 -15.43
CA SER A 252 29.00 -12.50 -14.58
C SER A 252 28.70 -11.64 -13.35
N ASN A 253 29.47 -11.90 -12.30
CA ASN A 253 29.50 -11.12 -11.06
C ASN A 253 29.84 -9.64 -11.32
N GLU A 254 30.76 -9.37 -12.25
CA GLU A 254 31.22 -8.02 -12.59
C GLU A 254 30.11 -7.13 -13.16
N SER A 255 29.20 -7.71 -13.97
CA SER A 255 28.05 -7.00 -14.53
C SER A 255 27.06 -6.52 -13.47
N ILE A 256 26.80 -7.33 -12.42
CA ILE A 256 25.90 -6.91 -11.33
C ILE A 256 26.54 -5.78 -10.50
N MET A 257 27.85 -5.85 -10.25
CA MET A 257 28.54 -4.81 -9.48
C MET A 257 28.51 -3.47 -10.21
N LYS A 258 28.79 -3.46 -11.52
CA LYS A 258 28.71 -2.26 -12.37
C LYS A 258 27.29 -1.68 -12.44
N LEU A 259 26.28 -2.54 -12.37
CA LEU A 259 24.89 -2.11 -12.35
C LEU A 259 24.54 -1.41 -11.04
N LEU A 260 24.91 -2.00 -9.90
CA LEU A 260 24.58 -1.45 -8.59
C LEU A 260 25.40 -0.20 -8.25
N SER A 261 26.62 -0.07 -8.79
CA SER A 261 27.48 1.09 -8.52
C SER A 261 26.87 2.41 -9.00
N GLN A 262 25.86 2.36 -9.88
CA GLN A 262 25.16 3.54 -10.39
C GLN A 262 24.13 4.10 -9.41
N VAL A 263 23.63 3.28 -8.48
CA VAL A 263 22.47 3.62 -7.65
C VAL A 263 22.70 3.39 -6.15
N GLU A 264 23.69 2.58 -5.77
CA GLU A 264 23.92 2.18 -4.39
C GLU A 264 25.27 2.70 -3.84
N PRO A 265 25.28 3.86 -3.15
CA PRO A 265 26.52 4.46 -2.64
C PRO A 265 27.22 3.64 -1.53
N LEU A 266 26.51 2.74 -0.84
CA LEU A 266 27.10 1.86 0.17
C LEU A 266 27.70 0.57 -0.42
N LEU A 267 27.59 0.37 -1.75
CA LEU A 267 28.12 -0.80 -2.43
C LEU A 267 29.62 -1.01 -2.19
N PRO A 268 30.53 -0.01 -2.31
CA PRO A 268 31.95 -0.22 -2.08
C PRO A 268 32.26 -0.74 -0.67
N LYS A 269 31.53 -0.22 0.33
CA LYS A 269 31.67 -0.67 1.72
C LYS A 269 31.16 -2.10 1.90
N ALA A 270 30.02 -2.44 1.29
CA ALA A 270 29.49 -3.80 1.30
C ALA A 270 30.43 -4.79 0.61
N LEU A 271 31.10 -4.40 -0.48
CA LEU A 271 32.08 -5.25 -1.18
C LEU A 271 33.37 -5.45 -0.38
N ASN A 272 33.87 -4.42 0.29
CA ASN A 272 35.00 -4.57 1.21
C ASN A 272 34.68 -5.59 2.31
N ILE A 273 33.48 -5.50 2.91
CA ILE A 273 32.99 -6.46 3.91
C ILE A 273 32.98 -7.89 3.33
N ILE A 274 32.40 -8.09 2.14
CA ILE A 274 32.32 -9.41 1.51
C ILE A 274 33.72 -9.98 1.27
N THR A 275 34.64 -9.18 0.73
CA THR A 275 36.03 -9.59 0.45
C THR A 275 36.75 -10.01 1.73
N GLN A 276 36.61 -9.24 2.81
CA GLN A 276 37.23 -9.57 4.09
C GLN A 276 36.63 -10.84 4.72
N LEU A 277 35.31 -11.01 4.68
CA LEU A 277 34.66 -12.24 5.17
C LEU A 277 35.12 -13.48 4.39
N LYS A 278 35.20 -13.37 3.05
CA LYS A 278 35.74 -14.44 2.20
C LYS A 278 37.19 -14.78 2.59
N SER A 279 38.03 -13.76 2.82
CA SER A 279 39.43 -13.97 3.22
C SER A 279 39.56 -14.64 4.60
N SER A 280 38.63 -14.35 5.52
CA SER A 280 38.56 -14.97 6.85
C SER A 280 37.89 -16.36 6.84
N LYS A 281 37.46 -16.87 5.67
CA LYS A 281 36.67 -18.11 5.52
C LYS A 281 35.39 -18.12 6.35
N ILE A 282 34.81 -16.93 6.60
CA ILE A 282 33.56 -16.77 7.33
C ILE A 282 32.42 -16.72 6.32
N TYR A 283 31.39 -17.52 6.56
CA TYR A 283 30.16 -17.51 5.76
C TYR A 283 29.04 -16.80 6.51
N PHE A 284 28.21 -16.06 5.79
CA PHE A 284 27.06 -15.35 6.37
C PHE A 284 25.99 -16.28 6.97
N THR A 285 25.94 -17.56 6.59
CA THR A 285 24.96 -18.52 7.10
C THR A 285 25.13 -18.70 8.60
N GLY A 286 24.14 -18.27 9.38
CA GLY A 286 24.15 -18.36 10.85
C GLY A 286 24.83 -17.20 11.57
N PHE A 287 25.24 -16.16 10.85
CA PHE A 287 25.86 -14.96 11.43
C PHE A 287 24.77 -13.99 11.91
N SER A 288 24.67 -13.75 13.21
CA SER A 288 23.75 -12.74 13.75
C SER A 288 24.26 -11.32 13.50
N PHE A 289 23.36 -10.34 13.52
CA PHE A 289 23.75 -8.93 13.36
C PHE A 289 24.77 -8.47 14.43
N ASN A 290 24.66 -8.97 15.66
CA ASN A 290 25.60 -8.62 16.73
C ASN A 290 26.98 -9.23 16.49
N GLU A 291 27.06 -10.47 16.02
CA GLU A 291 28.33 -11.09 15.62
C GLU A 291 28.97 -10.34 14.46
N PHE A 292 28.16 -9.90 13.50
CA PHE A 292 28.60 -9.05 12.40
C PHE A 292 29.20 -7.71 12.84
N LEU A 293 28.56 -7.02 13.78
CA LEU A 293 29.10 -5.77 14.33
C LEU A 293 30.41 -6.00 15.08
N ASN A 294 30.47 -7.03 15.93
CA ASN A 294 31.67 -7.37 16.68
C ASN A 294 32.82 -7.76 15.76
N TRP A 295 32.55 -8.53 14.71
CA TRP A 295 33.52 -8.87 13.69
C TRP A 295 33.97 -7.63 12.91
N SER A 296 33.05 -6.75 12.53
CA SER A 296 33.36 -5.51 11.81
C SER A 296 34.29 -4.62 12.64
N TYR A 297 34.05 -4.51 13.95
CA TYR A 297 34.93 -3.80 14.88
C TYR A 297 36.32 -4.43 14.97
N LYS A 298 36.41 -5.76 15.17
CA LYS A 298 37.69 -6.49 15.23
C LYS A 298 38.54 -6.34 13.96
N ASN A 299 37.90 -6.08 12.82
CA ASN A 299 38.57 -5.88 11.53
C ASN A 299 38.71 -4.39 11.16
N ASN A 300 38.55 -3.47 12.10
CA ASN A 300 38.68 -2.03 11.90
C ASN A 300 37.76 -1.45 10.81
N LEU A 301 36.61 -2.08 10.54
CA LEU A 301 35.63 -1.59 9.59
C LEU A 301 34.68 -0.56 10.21
N CYS A 302 34.64 -0.50 11.54
CA CYS A 302 33.73 0.36 12.27
C CYS A 302 34.30 0.75 13.65
N LYS A 303 33.76 1.83 14.24
CA LYS A 303 34.02 2.18 15.65
C LYS A 303 33.41 1.14 16.60
N GLU A 304 33.77 1.22 17.87
CA GLU A 304 33.28 0.30 18.89
C GLU A 304 31.73 0.23 18.91
N PRO A 305 31.11 -0.96 18.84
CA PRO A 305 29.65 -1.07 18.69
C PRO A 305 28.84 -0.43 19.81
N SER A 306 29.37 -0.40 21.03
CA SER A 306 28.75 0.26 22.20
C SER A 306 28.58 1.77 22.02
N THR A 307 29.34 2.39 21.10
CA THR A 307 29.31 3.83 20.80
C THR A 307 28.35 4.20 19.65
N PHE A 308 27.67 3.22 19.06
CA PHE A 308 26.70 3.46 18.01
C PHE A 308 25.41 4.06 18.57
N LYS A 309 24.95 5.14 17.91
CA LYS A 309 23.57 5.58 18.06
C LYS A 309 22.65 4.60 17.31
N TRP A 310 21.37 4.57 17.69
CA TRP A 310 20.37 3.78 16.97
C TRP A 310 20.36 4.04 15.46
N THR A 311 20.56 5.29 15.04
CA THR A 311 20.68 5.69 13.63
C THR A 311 21.88 5.05 12.93
N ASP A 312 23.02 4.94 13.61
CA ASP A 312 24.21 4.27 13.08
C ASP A 312 23.89 2.79 12.83
N LEU A 313 23.16 2.15 13.77
CA LEU A 313 22.78 0.74 13.66
C LEU A 313 21.90 0.45 12.46
N LEU A 314 21.01 1.36 12.04
CA LEU A 314 20.17 1.16 10.85
C LEU A 314 21.01 1.04 9.56
N SER A 315 22.01 1.91 9.40
CA SER A 315 22.94 1.84 8.27
C SER A 315 23.77 0.54 8.29
N TRP A 316 24.19 0.09 9.47
CA TRP A 316 24.93 -1.17 9.61
C TRP A 316 24.06 -2.40 9.40
N ARG A 317 22.78 -2.37 9.80
CA ARG A 317 21.80 -3.41 9.48
C ARG A 317 21.58 -3.50 7.98
N TYR A 318 21.53 -2.36 7.30
CA TYR A 318 21.45 -2.32 5.84
C TYR A 318 22.71 -2.92 5.20
N LEU A 319 23.91 -2.55 5.65
CA LEU A 319 25.17 -3.14 5.16
C LEU A 319 25.24 -4.64 5.41
N PHE A 320 24.83 -5.09 6.59
CA PHE A 320 24.76 -6.51 6.93
C PHE A 320 23.87 -7.27 5.93
N TRP A 321 22.64 -6.79 5.73
CA TRP A 321 21.71 -7.36 4.76
C TRP A 321 22.26 -7.31 3.34
N LEU A 322 22.81 -6.18 2.91
CA LEU A 322 23.30 -5.99 1.54
C LEU A 322 24.48 -6.93 1.26
N SER A 323 25.42 -7.06 2.20
CA SER A 323 26.55 -7.96 2.06
C SER A 323 26.13 -9.43 2.03
N GLU A 324 25.14 -9.83 2.83
CA GLU A 324 24.56 -11.18 2.80
C GLU A 324 23.84 -11.45 1.47
N TYR A 325 22.97 -10.52 1.06
CA TYR A 325 22.19 -10.62 -0.16
C TYR A 325 23.08 -10.75 -1.40
N LEU A 326 24.10 -9.88 -1.53
CA LEU A 326 25.06 -9.94 -2.63
C LEU A 326 25.90 -11.21 -2.57
N SER A 327 26.36 -11.65 -1.40
CA SER A 327 27.10 -12.92 -1.27
C SER A 327 26.30 -14.12 -1.76
N SER A 328 25.00 -14.18 -1.43
CA SER A 328 24.09 -15.22 -1.92
C SER A 328 23.88 -15.11 -3.43
N LEU A 329 23.72 -13.90 -3.94
CA LEU A 329 23.51 -13.62 -5.36
C LEU A 329 24.69 -14.04 -6.23
N LEU A 330 25.91 -13.67 -5.82
CA LEU A 330 27.15 -13.94 -6.53
C LEU A 330 27.48 -15.45 -6.53
N LYS A 331 27.26 -16.15 -5.40
CA LYS A 331 27.41 -17.60 -5.32
C LYS A 331 26.49 -18.34 -6.29
N LYS A 332 25.24 -17.88 -6.45
CA LYS A 332 24.30 -18.49 -7.40
C LYS A 332 24.80 -18.39 -8.84
N LEU A 333 25.48 -17.29 -9.20
CA LEU A 333 26.05 -17.14 -10.54
C LEU A 333 27.27 -18.05 -10.75
N GLU A 334 28.13 -18.20 -9.74
CA GLU A 334 29.28 -19.13 -9.79
C GLU A 334 28.87 -20.60 -9.99
N LEU A 335 27.65 -21.00 -9.59
CA LEU A 335 27.11 -22.35 -9.81
C LEU A 335 26.48 -22.55 -11.20
N ILE A 336 26.18 -21.46 -11.91
CA ILE A 336 25.52 -21.48 -13.22
C ILE A 336 26.54 -21.28 -14.36
N SER A 337 27.69 -20.66 -14.08
CA SER A 337 28.88 -20.60 -14.94
C SER A 337 29.68 -21.90 -14.88
#